data_AF-A0A1I6U031-F1
#
_entry.id   AF-A0A1I6U031-F1
#
_cell.length_a   1.000
_cell.length_b   1.000
_cell.length_c   1.000
_cell.angle_alpha   90.00
_cell.angle_beta   90.00
_cell.angle_gamma   90.00
#
_symmetry.space_group_name_H-M   'P 1'
#
loop_
_entity.id
_entity.type
_entity.pdbx_description
1 polymer ?
#
loop_
_entity_poly.entity_id
_entity_poly.type
_entity_poly.pdbx_seq_one_letter_code
_entity_poly.pdbx_strand_id
1 'polypeptide(L)' 'MLMDIVKQGARARAVGRPRDACPYPGESRERRAWYEGYDGSSWAVATRMPHPARMLPGSALSDAGAASDPASPA' A
#
# COMPACT_ATOMS: atom_id res chain seq x y z
N MET A 1 11.10 1.60 -13.92
CA MET A 1 9.98 1.34 -14.86
C MET A 1 8.95 2.48 -14.73
N LEU A 2 8.14 2.79 -15.75
CA LEU A 2 7.15 3.90 -15.63
C LEU A 2 6.19 3.72 -14.44
N MET A 3 5.87 2.48 -14.09
CA MET A 3 5.04 2.15 -12.94
C MET A 3 5.65 2.60 -11.59
N ASP A 4 6.98 2.64 -11.47
CA ASP A 4 7.64 3.15 -10.25
C ASP A 4 7.47 4.67 -10.11
N ILE A 5 7.37 5.35 -11.25
CA ILE A 5 7.22 6.79 -11.35
C ILE A 5 5.78 7.20 -11.02
N VAL A 6 4.79 6.42 -11.48
CA VAL A 6 3.39 6.53 -11.05
C VAL A 6 3.29 6.38 -9.53
N LYS A 7 3.93 5.35 -8.95
CA LYS A 7 3.96 5.15 -7.49
C LYS A 7 4.64 6.31 -6.75
N GLN A 8 5.67 6.93 -7.33
CA GLN A 8 6.29 8.14 -6.76
C GLN A 8 5.34 9.32 -6.75
N GLY A 9 4.61 9.59 -7.83
CA GLY A 9 3.60 10.65 -7.89
C GLY A 9 2.49 10.47 -6.87
N ALA A 10 1.98 9.24 -6.75
CA ALA A 10 0.96 8.90 -5.75
C ALA A 10 1.46 9.12 -4.31
N ARG A 11 2.71 8.74 -4.01
CA ARG A 11 3.32 9.01 -2.71
C ARG A 11 3.51 10.51 -2.47
N ALA A 12 3.92 11.28 -3.47
CA ALA A 12 4.08 12.72 -3.35
C ALA A 12 2.77 13.39 -2.92
N ARG A 13 1.63 13.01 -3.53
CA ARG A 13 0.31 13.47 -3.07
C ARG A 13 0.01 13.00 -1.63
N ALA A 14 0.26 11.74 -1.32
CA ALA A 14 -0.04 11.16 0.00
C ALA A 14 0.74 11.85 1.15
N VAL A 15 1.95 12.33 0.88
CA VAL A 15 2.77 13.08 1.86
C VAL A 15 2.53 14.60 1.82
N GLY A 16 1.59 15.09 0.99
CA GLY A 16 1.29 16.51 0.87
C GLY A 16 2.33 17.33 0.10
N ARG A 17 3.21 16.68 -0.67
CA ARG A 17 4.17 17.37 -1.54
C ARG A 17 3.40 18.01 -2.72
N PRO A 18 3.72 19.24 -3.14
CA PRO A 18 3.01 19.89 -4.23
C PRO A 18 3.36 19.29 -5.61
N ARG A 19 2.46 19.50 -6.59
CA ARG A 19 2.52 18.92 -7.95
C ARG A 19 3.69 19.44 -8.79
N ASP A 20 4.14 20.64 -8.51
CA ASP A 20 5.29 21.30 -9.16
C ASP A 20 6.64 20.66 -8.79
N ALA A 21 6.70 19.92 -7.69
CA ALA A 21 7.92 19.25 -7.23
C ALA A 21 8.28 17.97 -8.03
N CYS A 22 7.73 17.83 -9.23
CA CYS A 22 8.04 16.75 -10.17
C CYS A 22 9.50 16.85 -10.63
N PRO A 23 10.33 15.82 -10.41
CA PRO A 23 11.76 15.86 -10.72
C PRO A 23 12.08 15.61 -12.21
N TYR A 24 11.08 15.41 -13.06
CA TYR A 24 11.25 14.96 -14.44
C TYR A 24 11.16 16.12 -15.47
N PRO A 25 11.93 16.06 -16.58
CA PRO A 25 11.90 17.07 -17.63
C PRO A 25 10.51 17.20 -18.28
N GLY A 26 10.19 18.39 -18.81
CA GLY A 26 8.86 18.79 -19.32
C GLY A 26 8.19 17.82 -20.29
N GLU A 27 8.96 17.20 -21.17
CA GLU A 27 8.42 16.41 -22.29
C GLU A 27 8.63 14.90 -22.10
N SER A 28 9.21 14.49 -20.98
CA SER A 28 9.54 13.09 -20.70
C SER A 28 8.28 12.26 -20.41
N ARG A 29 8.26 11.01 -20.91
CA ARG A 29 7.19 10.04 -20.57
C ARG A 29 7.09 9.82 -19.05
N GLU A 30 8.21 9.97 -18.36
CA GLU A 30 8.35 9.94 -16.92
C GLU A 30 7.54 11.05 -16.22
N ARG A 31 7.52 12.26 -16.78
CA ARG A 31 6.75 13.37 -16.21
C ARG A 31 5.25 13.12 -16.32
N ARG A 32 4.78 12.62 -17.47
CA ARG A 32 3.37 12.20 -17.64
C ARG A 32 3.00 11.12 -16.64
N ALA A 33 3.83 10.08 -16.50
CA ALA A 33 3.61 9.00 -15.55
C ALA A 33 3.58 9.49 -14.08
N TRP A 34 4.44 10.44 -13.71
CA TRP A 34 4.45 11.01 -12.36
C TRP A 34 3.16 11.78 -12.08
N TYR A 35 2.71 12.61 -13.02
CA TYR A 35 1.45 13.34 -12.90
C TYR A 35 0.25 12.41 -12.85
N GLU A 36 0.25 11.33 -13.63
CA GLU A 36 -0.83 10.33 -13.60
C GLU A 36 -0.99 9.69 -12.21
N GLY A 37 0.13 9.38 -11.55
CA GLY A 37 0.14 8.92 -10.17
C GLY A 37 -0.26 10.01 -9.16
N TYR A 38 0.21 11.24 -9.36
CA TYR A 38 -0.09 12.39 -8.49
C TYR A 38 -1.58 12.77 -8.54
N ASP A 39 -2.14 12.92 -9.74
CA ASP A 39 -3.53 13.32 -9.98
C ASP A 39 -4.52 12.22 -9.56
N GLY A 40 -4.02 11.01 -9.28
CA GLY A 40 -4.85 9.91 -8.84
C GLY A 40 -5.69 9.33 -9.97
N SER A 41 -5.21 9.43 -11.22
CA SER A 41 -5.66 8.58 -12.33
C SER A 41 -5.26 7.16 -11.97
N SER A 42 -6.06 6.57 -11.10
CA SER A 42 -5.86 5.25 -10.58
C SER A 42 -6.11 4.30 -11.74
N TRP A 43 -5.03 3.81 -12.34
CA TRP A 43 -4.96 2.38 -12.61
C TRP A 43 -5.17 1.75 -11.24
N ALA A 44 -6.44 1.54 -10.87
CA ALA A 44 -6.81 1.01 -9.58
C ALA A 44 -5.94 -0.21 -9.40
N VAL A 45 -4.99 -0.13 -8.44
CA VAL A 45 -4.32 -1.33 -7.96
C VAL A 45 -5.50 -2.21 -7.61
N ALA A 46 -5.72 -3.27 -8.40
CA ALA A 46 -6.92 -4.06 -8.32
C ALA A 46 -7.14 -4.30 -6.83
N THR A 47 -8.18 -3.66 -6.27
CA THR A 47 -8.49 -3.75 -4.85
C THR A 47 -8.37 -5.21 -4.56
N ARG A 48 -7.44 -5.62 -3.67
CA ARG A 48 -7.29 -7.04 -3.34
C ARG A 48 -8.65 -7.44 -2.80
N MET A 49 -9.49 -7.98 -3.68
CA MET A 49 -10.77 -8.52 -3.30
C MET A 49 -10.43 -9.56 -2.24
N PRO A 50 -10.99 -9.45 -1.02
CA PRO A 50 -10.70 -10.41 0.01
C PRO A 50 -10.99 -11.79 -0.57
N HIS A 51 -9.99 -12.68 -0.51
CA HIS A 51 -10.15 -14.04 -1.01
C HIS A 51 -11.32 -14.67 -0.26
N PRO A 52 -12.28 -15.34 -0.94
CA PRO A 52 -13.52 -15.83 -0.33
C PRO A 52 -13.30 -16.72 0.89
N ALA A 53 -12.14 -17.39 1.03
CA ALA A 53 -11.82 -18.16 2.23
C ALA A 53 -11.65 -17.30 3.51
N ARG A 54 -11.33 -16.00 3.41
CA ARG A 54 -11.27 -15.07 4.56
C ARG A 54 -12.66 -14.59 5.02
N MET A 55 -13.72 -14.90 4.28
CA MET A 55 -15.10 -14.51 4.63
C MET A 55 -15.92 -15.65 5.25
N LEU A 56 -15.36 -16.85 5.40
CA LEU A 56 -16.03 -17.94 6.10
C LEU A 56 -15.88 -17.73 7.62
N PRO A 57 -16.98 -17.51 8.38
CA PRO A 57 -16.90 -17.54 9.83
C PRO A 57 -16.68 -18.99 10.25
N GLY A 58 -15.46 -19.32 10.70
CA GLY A 58 -15.18 -20.66 11.23
C GLY A 58 -13.78 -21.23 11.01
N SER A 59 -12.81 -20.47 10.50
CA SER A 59 -11.42 -20.96 10.37
C SER A 59 -10.44 -20.26 11.31
N ALA A 60 -10.72 -20.35 12.61
CA ALA A 60 -9.70 -20.25 13.65
C ALA A 60 -9.79 -21.49 14.54
N LEU A 61 -9.44 -22.65 13.98
CA LEU A 61 -8.98 -23.77 14.77
C LEU A 61 -7.46 -23.83 14.65
N SER A 62 -6.82 -23.60 15.80
CA SER A 62 -5.47 -24.08 16.21
C SER A 62 -4.26 -23.38 15.56
N ASP A 63 -3.20 -23.00 16.27
CA ASP A 63 -2.78 -23.19 17.68
C ASP A 63 -1.56 -22.28 17.95
N ALA A 64 -1.23 -22.12 19.24
CA ALA A 64 0.10 -21.93 19.82
C ALA A 64 0.38 -20.58 20.53
N GLY A 65 0.40 -20.65 21.87
CA GLY A 65 1.48 -20.03 22.64
C GLY A 65 1.08 -19.03 23.72
N ALA A 66 0.64 -19.51 24.89
CA ALA A 66 1.01 -18.90 26.18
C ALA A 66 0.60 -19.83 27.33
N ALA A 67 1.42 -20.86 27.60
CA ALA A 67 1.46 -21.49 28.91
C ALA A 67 1.76 -20.38 29.94
N SER A 68 0.75 -20.00 30.71
CA SER A 68 0.91 -19.10 31.85
C SER A 68 1.21 -19.98 33.06
N ASP A 69 2.48 -20.06 33.42
CA ASP A 69 2.89 -20.49 34.75
C ASP A 69 4.08 -19.63 35.19
N PRO A 70 3.83 -18.66 36.08
CA PRO A 70 4.85 -18.29 37.04
C PRO A 70 4.35 -18.62 38.45
N ALA A 71 4.89 -19.71 38.99
CA ALA A 71 5.08 -19.89 40.41
C ALA A 71 5.58 -18.61 41.10
N SER A 72 4.97 -18.26 42.24
CA SER A 72 5.62 -17.40 43.23
C SER A 72 5.24 -17.83 44.65
N PRO A 73 6.22 -17.93 45.56
CA PRO A 73 6.03 -18.29 46.97
C PRO A 73 5.77 -17.05 47.84
N ALA A 74 4.99 -17.22 48.91
CA ALA A 74 5.00 -16.40 50.12
C ALA A 74 4.54 -17.25 51.31
#